data_AF-A0A0S8G7R8-F1
#
_entry.id   AF-A0A0S8G7R8-F1
#
_cell.length_a   1.000
_cell.length_b   1.000
_cell.length_c   1.000
_cell.angle_alpha   90.00
_cell.angle_beta   90.00
_cell.angle_gamma   90.00
#
_symmetry.space_group_name_H-M   'P 1'
#
loop_
_entity.id
_entity.type
_entity.pdbx_description
1 polymer ?
#
loop_
_entity_poly.entity_id
_entity_poly.type
_entity_poly.pdbx_seq_one_letter_code
_entity_poly.pdbx_strand_id
1 'polypeptide(L)'
;MQMTLEGGKELERKLTSLERKVAKKIVRQAVRAGLRPTLAAAKDNARSNIGGKMGALIARHTVLRARKKQRRGSYSMAVRTKSESEGAPAEFLGETKEGARYYIPAALEFGHRTPFGPQGHKVGARPFMRPAADTTREQSIRLVSETLRAGILQAAKG
;
A
#
# COMPACT_ATOMS: atom_id res chain seq x y z
N MET A 1 2.97 -3.82 1.66
CA MET A 1 2.71 -3.71 3.11
C MET A 1 1.20 -3.64 3.37
N GLN A 2 0.72 -4.38 4.37
CA GLN A 2 -0.66 -4.31 4.83
C GLN A 2 -0.64 -3.79 6.27
N MET A 3 -1.35 -2.71 6.54
CA MET A 3 -1.60 -2.26 7.90
C MET A 3 -3.00 -2.72 8.30
N THR A 4 -3.06 -3.60 9.30
CA THR A 4 -4.29 -4.07 9.94
C THR A 4 -4.22 -3.58 11.37
N LEU A 5 -5.23 -2.83 11.80
CA LEU A 5 -5.34 -2.38 13.18
C LEU A 5 -5.98 -3.50 13.99
N GLU A 6 -5.18 -4.20 14.80
CA GLU A 6 -5.61 -5.23 15.75
C GLU A 6 -6.05 -4.56 17.06
N GLY A 7 -7.04 -5.12 17.77
CA GLY A 7 -7.70 -4.45 18.91
C GLY A 7 -8.88 -3.55 18.54
N GLY A 8 -9.43 -3.70 17.33
CA GLY A 8 -10.56 -2.89 16.84
C GLY A 8 -11.78 -2.88 17.76
N LYS A 9 -12.05 -3.94 18.54
CA LYS A 9 -13.15 -4.02 19.51
C LYS A 9 -12.96 -3.09 20.74
N GLU A 10 -11.74 -2.95 21.23
CA GLU A 10 -11.43 -2.05 22.36
C GLU A 10 -11.42 -0.59 21.93
N LEU A 11 -10.92 -0.35 20.71
CA LEU A 11 -11.06 0.94 20.05
C LEU A 11 -12.55 1.26 19.81
N GLU A 12 -13.33 0.28 19.36
CA GLU A 12 -14.79 0.40 19.16
C GLU A 12 -15.50 0.72 20.48
N ARG A 13 -15.15 0.07 21.61
CA ARG A 13 -15.68 0.41 22.94
C ARG A 13 -15.41 1.86 23.36
N LYS A 14 -14.18 2.35 23.16
CA LYS A 14 -13.84 3.75 23.46
C LYS A 14 -14.46 4.74 22.48
N LEU A 15 -14.74 4.28 21.26
CA LEU A 15 -15.42 5.06 20.22
C LEU A 15 -16.95 4.96 20.30
N THR A 16 -17.55 4.05 21.09
CA THR A 16 -19.02 3.94 21.24
C THR A 16 -19.66 5.14 21.92
N SER A 17 -18.89 5.97 22.62
CA SER A 17 -19.35 7.28 23.09
C SER A 17 -19.50 8.29 21.94
N LEU A 18 -18.90 8.01 20.78
CA LEU A 18 -19.03 8.81 19.56
C LEU A 18 -20.02 8.17 18.60
N GLU A 19 -20.67 8.99 17.78
CA GLU A 19 -21.51 8.47 16.69
C GLU A 19 -20.68 7.55 15.78
N ARG A 20 -21.21 6.37 15.45
CA ARG A 20 -20.52 5.32 14.66
C ARG A 20 -19.93 5.84 13.34
N LYS A 21 -20.59 6.80 12.68
CA LYS A 21 -20.10 7.42 11.44
C LYS A 21 -18.85 8.27 11.68
N VAL A 22 -18.81 9.02 12.78
CA VAL A 22 -17.68 9.87 13.19
C VAL A 22 -16.48 9.01 13.56
N ALA A 23 -16.68 8.00 14.40
CA ALA A 23 -15.65 7.01 14.76
C ALA A 23 -15.00 6.37 13.51
N LYS A 24 -15.83 5.91 12.57
CA LYS A 24 -15.39 5.34 11.30
C LYS A 24 -14.58 6.31 10.44
N LYS A 25 -14.98 7.59 10.41
CA LYS A 25 -14.28 8.65 9.67
C LYS A 25 -12.89 8.90 10.26
N ILE A 26 -12.79 9.01 11.58
CA ILE A 26 -11.53 9.23 12.31
C ILE A 26 -10.56 8.08 12.04
N VAL A 27 -11.00 6.83 12.20
CA VAL A 27 -10.13 5.65 11.98
C VAL A 27 -9.63 5.60 10.53
N ARG A 28 -10.50 5.87 9.54
CA ARG A 28 -10.10 5.91 8.13
C ARG A 28 -9.07 7.01 7.85
N GLN A 29 -9.23 8.18 8.44
CA GLN A 29 -8.29 9.29 8.30
C GLN A 29 -6.93 8.93 8.90
N ALA A 30 -6.93 8.33 10.09
CA ALA A 30 -5.70 7.91 10.76
C ALA A 30 -4.92 6.85 9.98
N VAL A 31 -5.59 5.77 9.55
CA VAL A 31 -4.96 4.72 8.73
C VAL A 31 -4.42 5.30 7.42
N ARG A 32 -5.15 6.23 6.81
CA ARG A 32 -4.70 6.91 5.58
C ARG A 32 -3.48 7.79 5.85
N ALA A 33 -3.46 8.55 6.94
CA ALA A 33 -2.35 9.40 7.32
C ALA A 33 -1.09 8.58 7.58
N GLY A 34 -1.20 7.47 8.31
CA GLY A 34 -0.09 6.57 8.59
C GLY A 34 0.56 5.97 7.34
N LEU A 35 -0.20 5.69 6.28
CA LEU A 35 0.35 5.10 5.05
C LEU A 35 0.82 6.12 4.01
N ARG A 36 0.65 7.41 4.24
CA ARG A 36 1.15 8.44 3.31
C ARG A 36 2.68 8.43 3.17
N PRO A 37 3.47 8.33 4.26
CA PRO A 37 4.91 8.18 4.16
C PRO A 37 5.32 6.95 3.35
N THR A 38 4.69 5.79 3.61
CA THR A 38 4.95 4.56 2.84
C THR A 38 4.66 4.74 1.34
N LEU A 39 3.58 5.45 1.00
CA LEU A 39 3.25 5.76 -0.39
C LEU A 39 4.32 6.65 -1.04
N ALA A 40 4.79 7.67 -0.33
CA ALA A 40 5.84 8.56 -0.83
C ALA A 40 7.15 7.80 -1.04
N ALA A 41 7.62 7.08 -0.01
CA ALA A 41 8.82 6.27 -0.08
C ALA A 41 8.75 5.20 -1.19
N ALA A 42 7.61 4.55 -1.38
CA ALA A 42 7.45 3.57 -2.46
C ALA A 42 7.57 4.20 -3.85
N LYS A 43 7.06 5.42 -4.03
CA LYS A 43 7.19 6.17 -5.29
C LYS A 43 8.63 6.61 -5.53
N ASP A 44 9.31 7.07 -4.49
CA ASP A 44 10.70 7.52 -4.60
C ASP A 44 11.63 6.34 -4.87
N ASN A 45 11.46 5.23 -4.15
CA ASN A 45 12.16 3.98 -4.43
C ASN A 45 11.90 3.47 -5.85
N ALA A 46 10.68 3.58 -6.36
CA ALA A 46 10.39 3.20 -7.75
C ALA A 46 11.18 4.06 -8.75
N ARG A 47 11.31 5.36 -8.49
CA ARG A 47 12.10 6.27 -9.35
C ARG A 47 13.60 6.01 -9.25
N SER A 48 14.14 5.81 -8.05
CA SER A 48 15.57 5.62 -7.83
C SER A 48 16.03 4.20 -8.16
N ASN A 49 15.35 3.19 -7.62
CA ASN A 49 15.83 1.81 -7.65
C ASN A 49 15.55 1.16 -8.99
N ILE A 50 14.45 1.48 -9.67
CA ILE A 50 14.10 0.95 -11.01
C ILE A 50 14.63 1.89 -12.10
N GLY A 51 14.44 3.19 -11.93
CA GLY A 51 14.91 4.20 -12.89
C GLY A 51 14.12 4.25 -14.20
N GLY A 52 14.48 5.21 -15.03
CA GLY A 52 13.95 5.37 -16.39
C GLY A 52 12.42 5.55 -16.46
N LYS A 53 11.86 5.25 -17.65
CA LYS A 53 10.43 5.38 -17.92
C LYS A 53 9.59 4.45 -17.04
N MET A 54 10.05 3.22 -16.81
CA MET A 54 9.33 2.22 -16.01
C MET A 54 9.21 2.63 -14.54
N GLY A 55 10.29 3.10 -13.92
CA GLY A 55 10.27 3.59 -12.54
C GLY A 55 9.31 4.77 -12.35
N ALA A 56 9.34 5.74 -13.28
CA ALA A 56 8.40 6.87 -13.28
C ALA A 56 6.94 6.42 -13.44
N LEU A 57 6.69 5.44 -14.32
CA LEU A 57 5.35 4.89 -14.55
C LEU A 57 4.83 4.14 -13.30
N ILE A 58 5.66 3.31 -12.67
CA ILE A 58 5.33 2.63 -11.41
C ILE A 58 5.03 3.65 -10.31
N ALA A 59 5.84 4.69 -10.16
CA ALA A 59 5.60 5.75 -9.18
C ALA A 59 4.25 6.47 -9.43
N ARG A 60 3.91 6.77 -10.69
CA ARG A 60 2.63 7.41 -11.05
C ARG A 60 1.42 6.53 -10.73
N HIS A 61 1.54 5.21 -10.92
CA HIS A 61 0.44 4.25 -10.73
C HIS A 61 0.48 3.52 -9.38
N THR A 62 1.41 3.86 -8.48
CA THR A 62 1.39 3.42 -7.08
C THR A 62 0.41 4.29 -6.29
N VAL A 63 -0.57 3.64 -5.67
CA VAL A 63 -1.73 4.28 -5.04
C VAL A 63 -2.00 3.74 -3.64
N LEU A 64 -2.63 4.57 -2.82
CA LEU A 64 -3.18 4.19 -1.51
C LEU A 64 -4.68 3.96 -1.64
N ARG A 65 -5.13 2.71 -1.45
CA ARG A 65 -6.55 2.33 -1.59
C ARG A 65 -7.04 1.52 -0.40
N ALA A 66 -8.33 1.63 -0.11
CA ALA A 66 -8.99 0.74 0.83
C ALA A 66 -9.05 -0.68 0.24
N ARG A 67 -8.90 -1.71 1.08
CA ARG A 67 -9.11 -3.09 0.65
C ARG A 67 -10.59 -3.35 0.40
N LYS A 68 -10.90 -4.06 -0.69
CA LYS A 68 -12.28 -4.47 -1.03
C LYS A 68 -12.87 -5.43 0.01
N LYS A 69 -12.07 -6.41 0.45
CA LYS A 69 -12.44 -7.37 1.50
C LYS A 69 -11.81 -6.92 2.82
N GLN A 70 -12.64 -6.70 3.83
CA GLN A 70 -12.23 -6.33 5.19
C GLN A 70 -13.01 -7.22 6.18
N ARG A 71 -12.37 -7.60 7.28
CA ARG A 71 -13.08 -8.29 8.38
C ARG A 71 -14.01 -7.28 9.06
N ARG A 72 -15.15 -7.75 9.58
CA ARG A 72 -16.07 -6.90 10.35
C ARG A 72 -15.31 -6.23 11.50
N GLY A 73 -15.47 -4.91 11.64
CA GLY A 73 -14.79 -4.10 12.66
C GLY A 73 -13.34 -3.70 12.32
N SER A 74 -12.81 -4.08 11.15
CA SER A 74 -11.46 -3.71 10.73
C SER A 74 -11.44 -2.61 9.66
N TYR A 75 -10.37 -1.82 9.64
CA TYR A 75 -10.09 -0.85 8.58
C TYR A 75 -8.70 -1.13 8.02
N SER A 76 -8.66 -1.52 6.75
CA SER A 76 -7.41 -1.86 6.06
C SER A 76 -7.27 -1.07 4.78
N MET A 77 -6.15 -0.36 4.66
CA MET A 77 -5.71 0.27 3.43
C MET A 77 -4.39 -0.36 2.99
N ALA A 78 -4.10 -0.28 1.69
CA ALA A 78 -2.89 -0.81 1.11
C ALA A 78 -2.29 0.21 0.15
N VAL A 79 -0.97 0.38 0.25
CA VAL A 79 -0.16 0.93 -0.83
C VAL A 79 0.08 -0.21 -1.82
N ARG A 80 -0.27 0.00 -3.09
CA ARG A 80 -0.05 -0.96 -4.18
C ARG A 80 -0.03 -0.26 -5.52
N THR A 81 0.52 -0.91 -6.52
CA THR A 81 0.33 -0.51 -7.92
C THR A 81 -1.11 -0.82 -8.36
N LYS A 82 -1.67 0.01 -9.24
CA LYS A 82 -2.98 -0.23 -9.84
C LYS A 82 -3.00 -1.58 -10.57
N SER A 83 -4.15 -2.25 -10.51
CA SER A 83 -4.43 -3.40 -11.37
C SER A 83 -4.95 -2.94 -12.73
N GLU A 84 -4.98 -3.84 -13.71
CA GLU A 84 -5.53 -3.61 -15.05
C GLU A 84 -6.97 -3.05 -14.98
N SER A 85 -7.82 -3.68 -14.17
CA SER A 85 -9.19 -3.22 -13.89
C SER A 85 -9.32 -1.84 -13.24
N GLU A 86 -8.21 -1.21 -12.85
CA GLU A 86 -8.14 0.14 -12.28
C GLU A 86 -7.41 1.14 -13.20
N GLY A 87 -7.18 0.75 -14.46
CA GLY A 87 -6.44 1.53 -15.44
C GLY A 87 -4.94 1.50 -15.18
N ALA A 88 -4.38 0.32 -14.91
CA ALA A 88 -2.94 0.13 -15.04
C ALA A 88 -2.55 0.20 -16.53
N PRO A 89 -1.37 0.78 -16.84
CA PRO A 89 -0.88 0.86 -18.21
C PRO A 89 -0.58 -0.54 -18.76
N ALA A 90 -0.75 -0.73 -20.07
CA ALA A 90 -0.47 -2.01 -20.74
C ALA A 90 1.00 -2.43 -20.57
N GLU A 91 1.89 -1.45 -20.42
CA GLU A 91 3.31 -1.61 -20.13
C GLU A 91 3.60 -2.29 -18.78
N PHE A 92 2.59 -2.49 -17.91
CA PHE A 92 2.76 -3.33 -16.72
C PHE A 92 2.57 -4.83 -17.01
N LEU A 93 2.12 -5.19 -18.20
CA LEU A 93 1.95 -6.57 -18.64
C LEU A 93 3.08 -6.92 -19.58
N GLY A 94 3.87 -7.92 -19.20
CA GLY A 94 4.81 -8.60 -20.07
C GLY A 94 4.22 -9.92 -20.55
N GLU A 95 4.70 -10.41 -21.68
CA GLU A 95 4.35 -11.73 -22.21
C GLU A 95 5.63 -12.55 -22.38
N THR A 96 5.54 -13.83 -22.02
CA THR A 96 6.61 -14.81 -22.25
C THR A 96 6.55 -15.34 -23.68
N LYS A 97 7.58 -16.09 -24.11
CA LYS A 97 7.56 -16.71 -25.44
C LYS A 97 6.45 -17.76 -25.58
N GLU A 98 6.06 -18.40 -24.48
CA GLU A 98 4.95 -19.35 -24.44
C GLU A 98 3.57 -18.67 -24.32
N GLY A 99 3.50 -17.34 -24.44
CA GLY A 99 2.24 -16.57 -24.37
C GLY A 99 1.71 -16.33 -22.95
N ALA A 100 2.43 -16.79 -21.91
CA ALA A 100 2.03 -16.51 -20.53
C ALA A 100 2.28 -15.05 -20.18
N ARG A 101 1.26 -14.37 -19.63
CA ARG A 101 1.35 -12.97 -19.18
C ARG A 101 1.86 -12.87 -17.76
N TYR A 102 2.69 -11.88 -17.49
CA TYR A 102 3.18 -11.58 -16.14
C TYR A 102 3.14 -10.09 -15.83
N TYR A 103 3.06 -9.77 -14.55
CA TYR A 103 2.95 -8.40 -14.06
C TYR A 103 4.33 -7.83 -13.72
N ILE A 104 4.81 -6.91 -14.55
CA ILE A 104 6.17 -6.35 -14.47
C ILE A 104 6.48 -5.74 -13.09
N PRO A 105 5.60 -4.95 -12.44
CA PRO A 105 5.93 -4.42 -11.12
C PRO A 105 6.14 -5.49 -10.05
N ALA A 106 5.44 -6.64 -10.13
CA ALA A 106 5.70 -7.77 -9.23
C ALA A 106 7.02 -8.46 -9.56
N ALA A 107 7.33 -8.63 -10.86
CA ALA A 107 8.59 -9.20 -11.32
C ALA A 107 9.81 -8.35 -10.93
N LEU A 108 9.64 -7.03 -10.81
CA LEU A 108 10.66 -6.11 -10.30
C LEU A 108 10.75 -6.16 -8.77
N GLU A 109 9.63 -6.19 -8.05
CA GLU A 109 9.62 -6.21 -6.58
C GLU A 109 10.24 -7.49 -5.99
N PHE A 110 9.95 -8.65 -6.60
CA PHE A 110 10.35 -9.97 -6.07
C PHE A 110 11.47 -10.64 -6.85
N GLY A 111 11.87 -10.07 -7.98
CA GLY A 111 12.71 -10.75 -8.96
C GLY A 111 11.89 -11.76 -9.78
N HIS A 112 12.45 -12.17 -10.91
CA HIS A 112 11.83 -13.16 -11.80
C HIS A 112 12.91 -13.91 -12.58
N ARG A 113 12.51 -15.00 -13.24
CA ARG A 113 13.33 -15.62 -14.28
C ARG A 113 12.88 -15.07 -15.63
N THR A 114 13.83 -14.69 -16.48
CA THR A 114 13.52 -14.30 -17.85
C THR A 114 12.83 -15.47 -18.58
N PRO A 115 11.98 -15.21 -19.61
CA PRO A 115 11.24 -16.22 -20.35
C PRO A 115 12.08 -17.18 -21.23
N PHE A 116 13.36 -17.36 -20.93
CA PHE A 116 14.22 -18.34 -21.60
C PHE A 116 14.26 -19.65 -20.82
N GLY A 117 13.11 -20.33 -20.72
CA GLY A 117 13.00 -21.73 -20.26
C GLY A 117 13.38 -22.03 -18.80
N PRO A 118 13.41 -23.32 -18.40
CA PRO A 118 13.72 -23.78 -17.03
C PRO A 118 15.12 -23.38 -16.53
N GLN A 119 15.98 -22.86 -17.42
CA GLN A 119 17.34 -22.37 -17.20
C GLN A 119 17.48 -20.84 -17.37
N GLY A 120 16.38 -20.09 -17.47
CA GLY A 120 16.42 -18.64 -17.72
C GLY A 120 17.20 -17.88 -16.64
N HIS A 121 17.92 -16.84 -17.06
CA HIS A 121 18.69 -16.01 -16.14
C HIS A 121 17.80 -15.41 -15.05
N LYS A 122 18.24 -15.56 -13.80
CA LYS A 122 17.57 -14.98 -12.64
C LYS A 122 17.83 -13.47 -12.65
N VAL A 123 16.79 -12.69 -12.87
CA VAL A 123 16.84 -11.24 -12.74
C VAL A 123 16.63 -10.90 -11.27
N GLY A 124 17.60 -10.20 -10.69
CA GLY A 124 17.55 -9.74 -9.31
C GLY A 124 16.36 -8.81 -9.04
N ALA A 125 15.82 -8.89 -7.82
CA ALA A 125 14.79 -7.97 -7.37
C ALA A 125 15.34 -6.54 -7.27
N ARG A 126 14.53 -5.56 -7.67
CA ARG A 126 14.75 -4.13 -7.44
C ARG A 126 13.59 -3.61 -6.60
N PRO A 127 13.55 -3.97 -5.30
CA PRO A 127 12.37 -3.74 -4.48
C PRO A 127 12.15 -2.25 -4.25
N PHE A 128 10.88 -1.85 -4.27
CA PHE A 128 10.43 -0.48 -4.04
C PHE A 128 9.35 -0.41 -2.96
N MET A 129 8.54 -1.46 -2.81
CA MET A 129 7.44 -1.50 -1.84
C MET A 129 7.89 -1.99 -0.47
N ARG A 130 8.67 -3.07 -0.40
CA ARG A 130 9.20 -3.62 0.86
C ARG A 130 10.12 -2.62 1.59
N PRO A 131 11.16 -2.03 0.99
CA PRO A 131 11.98 -1.05 1.69
C PRO A 131 11.18 0.18 2.15
N ALA A 132 10.18 0.62 1.37
CA ALA A 132 9.29 1.71 1.79
C ALA A 132 8.47 1.33 3.03
N ALA A 133 8.02 0.07 3.11
CA ALA A 133 7.29 -0.44 4.26
C ALA A 133 8.14 -0.43 5.53
N ASP A 134 9.36 -0.94 5.41
CA ASP A 134 10.24 -1.15 6.56
C ASP A 134 10.73 0.19 7.11
N THR A 135 11.19 1.07 6.22
CA THR A 135 11.72 2.40 6.59
C THR A 135 10.68 3.34 7.18
N THR A 136 9.41 3.20 6.80
CA THR A 136 8.34 4.10 7.28
C THR A 136 7.49 3.51 8.39
N ARG A 137 7.79 2.29 8.86
CA ARG A 137 6.95 1.54 9.80
C ARG A 137 6.66 2.31 11.08
N GLU A 138 7.70 2.77 11.77
CA GLU A 138 7.56 3.49 13.05
C GLU A 138 6.84 4.83 12.88
N GLN A 139 7.19 5.57 11.84
CA GLN A 139 6.51 6.82 11.49
C GLN A 139 5.03 6.59 11.20
N SER A 140 4.69 5.49 10.52
CA SER A 140 3.31 5.14 10.18
C SER A 140 2.49 4.88 11.45
N ILE A 141 3.02 4.09 12.39
CA ILE A 141 2.38 3.78 13.68
C ILE A 141 2.14 5.06 14.48
N ARG A 142 3.17 5.91 14.59
CA ARG A 142 3.08 7.20 15.29
C ARG A 142 1.98 8.10 14.70
N LEU A 143 1.97 8.28 13.37
CA LEU A 143 0.98 9.11 12.70
C LEU A 143 -0.44 8.58 12.85
N VAL A 144 -0.63 7.26 12.87
CA VAL A 144 -1.95 6.66 13.17
C VAL A 144 -2.39 7.07 14.56
N SER A 145 -1.54 6.86 15.57
CA SER A 145 -1.86 7.18 16.97
C SER A 145 -2.16 8.66 17.18
N GLU A 146 -1.34 9.55 16.61
CA GLU A 146 -1.54 11.01 16.68
C GLU A 146 -2.85 11.44 16.01
N THR A 147 -3.11 10.94 14.80
CA THR A 147 -4.32 11.29 14.04
C THR A 147 -5.59 10.74 14.71
N LEU A 148 -5.52 9.53 15.29
CA LEU A 148 -6.61 8.97 16.09
C LEU A 148 -6.90 9.85 17.30
N ARG A 149 -5.86 10.20 18.08
CA ARG A 149 -5.99 11.04 19.27
C ARG A 149 -6.60 12.40 18.92
N ALA A 150 -6.08 13.06 17.90
CA ALA A 150 -6.58 14.36 17.45
C ALA A 150 -8.05 14.28 17.02
N GLY A 151 -8.42 13.27 16.24
CA GLY A 151 -9.79 13.08 15.79
C GLY A 151 -10.77 12.80 16.94
N ILE A 152 -10.37 12.02 17.94
CA ILE A 152 -11.18 11.75 19.13
C ILE A 152 -11.37 13.02 19.96
N LEU A 153 -10.30 13.77 20.23
CA LEU A 153 -10.37 15.03 20.99
C LEU A 153 -11.23 16.08 20.30
N GLN A 154 -11.15 16.17 18.96
CA GLN A 154 -12.00 17.08 18.19
C GLN A 154 -13.48 16.69 18.29
N ALA A 155 -13.78 15.39 18.20
CA ALA A 155 -15.15 14.89 18.27
C ALA A 155 -15.76 14.97 19.68
N ALA A 156 -14.94 15.06 20.73
CA ALA A 156 -15.41 15.24 22.11
C ALA A 156 -15.70 16.70 22.48
N LYS A 157 -15.25 17.66 21.66
CA LYS A 157 -15.49 19.11 21.87
C LYS A 157 -16.74 19.64 21.17
N GLY A 158 -17.32 18.88 20.24
CA GLY A 158 -18.54 19.23 19.51
C GLY A 158 -19.67 18.32 19.90
#